data_AF-A0A951MN79-F1
#
_entry.id   AF-A0A951MN79-F1
#
_cell.length_a   1.000
_cell.length_b   1.000
_cell.length_c   1.000
_cell.angle_alpha   90.00
_cell.angle_beta   90.00
_cell.angle_gamma   90.00
#
_symmetry.space_group_name_H-M   'P 1'
#
loop_
_entity.id
_entity.type
_entity.pdbx_description
1 polymer ?
#
loop_
_entity_poly.entity_id
_entity_poly.type
_entity_poly.pdbx_seq_one_letter_code
_entity_poly.pdbx_strand_id
1 'polypeptide(L)'
;MAVRYGGEALGVPGLALRGLLDAAPLRRTLERRIDWQQLHANVANGAVSAIAVTTTEITTGRSITFVERASGGAPQPAGGWDHRDARLGADHVMASAAIPALFPPVWIATPADVAGWYVDGSTRLH
;
A
#
# COMPACT_ATOMS: atom_id res chain seq x y z
N MET A 1 13.26 1.65 29.72
CA MET A 1 14.28 0.58 29.64
C MET A 1 14.71 0.50 28.19
N ALA A 2 15.80 1.18 27.86
CA ALA A 2 16.39 1.24 26.53
C ALA A 2 17.37 0.07 26.37
N VAL A 3 17.20 -0.76 25.35
CA VAL A 3 18.23 -1.69 24.88
C VAL A 3 18.19 -1.77 23.35
N ARG A 4 19.15 -1.07 22.74
CA ARG A 4 19.96 -1.41 21.56
C ARG A 4 19.38 -2.42 20.56
N TYR A 5 19.15 -1.95 19.33
CA TYR A 5 19.53 -2.71 18.13
C TYR A 5 20.26 -1.77 17.16
N GLY A 6 21.58 -1.79 17.28
CA GLY A 6 22.47 -1.43 16.19
C GLY A 6 22.98 -2.71 15.55
N GLY A 7 22.93 -2.76 14.23
CA GLY A 7 23.72 -3.66 13.39
C GLY A 7 23.26 -5.12 13.37
N GLU A 8 22.33 -5.44 12.47
CA GLU A 8 22.36 -6.72 11.76
C GLU A 8 21.59 -6.55 10.45
N ALA A 9 22.35 -6.16 9.43
CA ALA A 9 22.00 -6.37 8.05
C ALA A 9 21.68 -7.86 7.85
N LEU A 10 20.57 -8.14 7.18
CA LEU A 10 20.26 -9.47 6.67
C LEU A 10 21.48 -10.02 5.90
N GLY A 11 22.14 -10.99 6.53
CA GLY A 11 23.35 -11.64 6.05
C GLY A 11 23.05 -12.60 4.91
N VAL A 12 22.99 -12.08 3.69
CA VAL A 12 23.27 -12.84 2.48
C VAL A 12 24.51 -12.20 1.82
N PRO A 13 25.70 -12.83 1.89
CA PRO A 13 26.89 -12.29 1.24
C PRO A 13 26.65 -12.28 -0.28
N GLY A 14 26.48 -11.10 -0.86
CA GLY A 14 26.23 -10.90 -2.29
C GLY A 14 25.04 -9.99 -2.61
N LEU A 15 24.13 -9.73 -1.67
CA LEU A 15 23.00 -8.84 -1.87
C LEU A 15 23.33 -7.40 -1.43
N ALA A 16 24.36 -6.81 -2.04
CA ALA A 16 24.47 -5.35 -2.02
C ALA A 16 23.21 -4.82 -2.72
N LEU A 17 22.26 -4.27 -1.95
CA LEU A 17 20.97 -3.74 -2.42
C LEU A 17 21.21 -2.62 -3.45
N ARG A 18 21.38 -2.99 -4.71
CA ARG A 18 21.46 -2.11 -5.89
C ARG A 18 20.08 -1.57 -6.30
N GLY A 19 19.22 -1.34 -5.31
CA GLY A 19 17.76 -1.29 -5.45
C GLY A 19 17.11 0.06 -5.17
N LEU A 20 17.87 1.15 -5.24
CA LEU A 20 17.38 2.48 -4.91
C LEU A 20 16.98 3.23 -6.20
N LEU A 21 16.05 2.67 -6.98
CA LEU A 21 15.48 3.45 -8.08
C LEU A 21 14.55 4.51 -7.50
N ASP A 22 14.73 5.75 -7.96
CA ASP A 22 13.85 6.86 -7.61
C ASP A 22 12.43 6.58 -8.13
N ALA A 23 11.47 6.42 -7.21
CA ALA A 23 10.08 6.19 -7.54
C ALA A 23 9.33 7.50 -7.92
N ALA A 24 10.01 8.65 -7.92
CA ALA A 24 9.40 9.93 -8.25
C ALA A 24 8.75 10.00 -9.65
N PRO A 25 9.23 9.32 -10.72
CA PRO A 25 8.52 9.30 -12.00
C PRO A 25 7.11 8.68 -11.89
N LEU A 26 6.97 7.61 -11.10
CA LEU A 26 5.66 6.99 -10.85
C LEU A 26 4.78 7.95 -10.06
N ARG A 27 5.29 8.51 -8.95
CA ARG A 27 4.55 9.49 -8.13
C ARG A 27 4.05 10.67 -8.97
N ARG A 28 4.92 11.29 -9.75
CA ARG A 28 4.56 12.40 -10.67
C ARG A 28 3.55 11.97 -11.71
N THR A 29 3.55 10.72 -12.14
CA THR A 29 2.54 10.21 -13.09
C THR A 29 1.19 10.08 -12.42
N LEU A 30 1.14 9.51 -11.21
CA LEU A 30 -0.10 9.41 -10.42
C LEU A 30 -0.68 10.80 -10.13
N GLU A 31 0.15 11.74 -9.68
CA GLU A 31 -0.26 13.12 -9.38
C GLU A 31 -0.78 13.89 -10.60
N ARG A 32 -0.25 13.61 -11.81
CA ARG A 32 -0.67 14.29 -13.04
C ARG A 32 -1.83 13.63 -13.77
N ARG A 33 -1.98 12.31 -13.65
CA ARG A 33 -2.92 11.52 -14.46
C ARG A 33 -4.17 11.12 -13.71
N ILE A 34 -4.11 11.01 -12.38
CA ILE A 34 -5.26 10.62 -11.57
C ILE A 34 -5.91 11.88 -11.02
N ASP A 35 -7.13 12.13 -11.48
CA ASP A 35 -8.02 13.07 -10.80
C ASP A 35 -8.64 12.35 -9.59
N TRP A 36 -7.97 12.48 -8.43
CA TRP A 36 -8.42 11.86 -7.19
C TRP A 36 -9.79 12.36 -6.77
N GLN A 37 -10.09 13.65 -6.97
CA GLN A 37 -11.38 14.23 -6.61
C GLN A 37 -12.51 13.58 -7.41
N GLN A 38 -12.35 13.44 -8.73
CA GLN A 38 -13.33 12.79 -9.58
C GLN A 38 -13.45 11.29 -9.26
N LEU A 39 -12.34 10.62 -8.96
CA LEU A 39 -12.34 9.20 -8.55
C LEU A 39 -13.13 9.00 -7.26
N HIS A 40 -12.91 9.82 -6.23
CA HIS A 40 -13.67 9.79 -4.98
C HIS A 40 -15.16 10.10 -5.22
N ALA A 41 -15.47 11.06 -6.09
CA ALA A 41 -16.85 11.39 -6.44
C ALA A 41 -17.55 10.22 -7.16
N ASN A 42 -16.86 9.52 -8.06
CA ASN A 42 -17.40 8.35 -8.75
C ASN A 42 -17.74 7.22 -7.78
N VAL A 43 -16.89 6.99 -6.77
CA VAL A 43 -17.16 6.02 -5.71
C VAL A 43 -18.34 6.48 -4.85
N ALA A 44 -18.35 7.74 -4.38
CA ALA A 44 -19.38 8.25 -3.49
C ALA A 44 -20.78 8.25 -4.14
N ASN A 45 -20.86 8.53 -5.44
CA ASN A 45 -22.10 8.54 -6.21
C ASN A 45 -22.53 7.13 -6.69
N GLY A 46 -21.74 6.09 -6.39
CA GLY A 46 -22.03 4.72 -6.82
C GLY A 46 -21.84 4.45 -8.31
N ALA A 47 -21.17 5.35 -9.05
CA ALA A 47 -20.78 5.10 -10.44
C ALA A 47 -19.78 3.93 -10.55
N VAL A 48 -18.99 3.72 -9.49
CA VAL A 48 -18.20 2.51 -9.24
C VAL A 48 -18.52 2.02 -7.83
N SER A 49 -18.80 0.73 -7.66
CA SER A 49 -19.21 0.17 -6.36
C SER A 49 -18.11 0.22 -5.31
N ALA A 50 -16.85 -0.03 -5.71
CA ALA A 50 -15.67 0.05 -4.88
C ALA A 50 -14.39 0.08 -5.73
N ILE A 51 -13.32 0.60 -5.15
CA ILE A 51 -11.95 0.48 -5.65
C ILE A 51 -11.07 -0.07 -4.54
N ALA A 52 -10.04 -0.84 -4.89
CA ALA A 52 -9.19 -1.51 -3.92
C ALA A 52 -7.73 -1.50 -4.36
N VAL A 53 -6.82 -1.40 -3.39
CA VAL A 53 -5.38 -1.48 -3.57
C VAL A 53 -4.80 -2.42 -2.53
N THR A 54 -4.13 -3.47 -3.00
CA THR A 54 -3.48 -4.48 -2.14
C THR A 54 -2.00 -4.17 -1.98
N THR A 55 -1.52 -4.33 -0.76
CA THR A 55 -0.14 -4.08 -0.34
C THR A 55 0.29 -5.14 0.66
N THR A 56 1.59 -5.29 0.91
CA THR A 56 2.11 -6.12 2.00
C THR A 56 2.82 -5.24 3.04
N GLU A 57 2.43 -5.36 4.31
CA GLU A 57 3.08 -4.66 5.41
C GLU A 57 4.44 -5.31 5.71
N ILE A 58 5.50 -4.50 5.80
CA ILE A 58 6.87 -5.00 6.03
C ILE A 58 7.01 -5.69 7.39
N THR A 59 6.43 -5.12 8.44
CA THR A 59 6.65 -5.59 9.81
C THR A 59 6.02 -6.96 10.06
N THR A 60 4.79 -7.14 9.57
CA THR A 60 4.00 -8.37 9.82
C THR A 60 4.04 -9.35 8.66
N GLY A 61 4.45 -8.91 7.46
CA GLY A 61 4.38 -9.69 6.22
C GLY A 61 2.95 -9.97 5.76
N ARG A 62 1.94 -9.31 6.34
CA ARG A 62 0.53 -9.50 6.00
C ARG A 62 0.15 -8.65 4.80
N SER A 63 -0.66 -9.24 3.92
CA SER A 63 -1.29 -8.51 2.83
C SER A 63 -2.53 -7.78 3.34
N ILE A 64 -2.56 -6.47 3.14
CA ILE A 64 -3.69 -5.60 3.48
C ILE A 64 -4.23 -5.01 2.19
N THR A 65 -5.54 -5.14 1.99
CA THR A 65 -6.25 -4.54 0.87
C THR A 65 -7.04 -3.34 1.35
N PHE A 66 -6.57 -2.15 1.02
CA PHE A 66 -7.26 -0.90 1.28
C PHE A 66 -8.41 -0.74 0.27
N VAL A 67 -9.61 -0.46 0.76
CA VAL A 67 -10.81 -0.40 -0.08
C VAL A 67 -11.52 0.93 0.16
N GLU A 68 -11.85 1.63 -0.92
CA GLU A 68 -12.77 2.77 -0.89
C GLU A 68 -14.07 2.36 -1.55
N ARG A 69 -15.20 2.59 -0.85
CA ARG A 69 -16.55 2.26 -1.33
C ARG A 69 -17.54 3.30 -0.83
N ALA A 70 -18.70 3.42 -1.50
CA ALA A 70 -19.78 4.31 -1.06
C ALA A 70 -20.25 3.96 0.35
N SER A 71 -20.73 4.95 1.11
CA SER A 71 -21.40 4.70 2.39
C SER A 71 -22.64 3.84 2.17
N GLY A 72 -22.72 2.67 2.83
CA GLY A 72 -23.76 1.67 2.57
C GLY A 72 -23.53 0.81 1.31
N GLY A 73 -22.34 0.89 0.71
CA GLY A 73 -21.92 0.09 -0.44
C GLY A 73 -21.72 -1.40 -0.14
N ALA A 74 -21.27 -2.14 -1.14
CA ALA A 74 -21.22 -3.60 -1.14
C ALA A 74 -20.59 -4.20 0.15
N PRO A 75 -21.12 -5.32 0.68
CA PRO A 75 -20.55 -6.00 1.82
C PRO A 75 -19.06 -6.30 1.61
N GLN A 76 -18.31 -6.36 2.71
CA GLN A 76 -16.94 -6.86 2.69
C GLN A 76 -16.92 -8.21 1.94
N PRO A 77 -16.01 -8.42 0.97
CA PRO A 77 -15.94 -9.66 0.22
C PRO A 77 -15.88 -10.86 1.17
N ALA A 78 -16.68 -11.89 0.89
CA ALA A 78 -16.65 -13.11 1.68
C ALA A 78 -15.28 -13.81 1.48
N GLY A 79 -14.44 -13.80 2.50
CA GLY A 79 -13.12 -14.44 2.48
C GLY A 79 -12.20 -13.87 3.56
N GLY A 80 -11.22 -14.66 4.03
CA GLY A 80 -10.31 -14.31 5.13
C GLY A 80 -9.25 -13.24 4.81
N TRP A 81 -9.49 -12.39 3.82
CA TRP A 81 -8.58 -11.33 3.39
C TRP A 81 -8.65 -10.14 4.36
N ASP A 82 -7.50 -9.60 4.78
CA ASP A 82 -7.46 -8.40 5.63
C ASP A 82 -7.76 -7.16 4.78
N HIS A 83 -8.99 -6.67 4.86
CA HIS A 83 -9.42 -5.46 4.18
C HIS A 83 -9.59 -4.31 5.17
N ARG A 84 -9.21 -3.10 4.75
CA ARG A 84 -9.39 -1.87 5.54
C ARG A 84 -10.07 -0.82 4.70
N ASP A 85 -11.10 -0.21 5.27
CA ASP A 85 -11.78 0.91 4.64
C ASP A 85 -10.89 2.14 4.74
N ALA A 86 -10.56 2.72 3.59
CA ALA A 86 -9.66 3.84 3.50
C ALA A 86 -10.02 4.72 2.30
N ARG A 87 -9.77 6.02 2.42
CA ARG A 87 -9.76 6.89 1.25
C ARG A 87 -8.44 6.68 0.51
N LEU A 88 -8.52 6.16 -0.70
CA LEU A 88 -7.32 5.82 -1.47
C LEU A 88 -6.60 7.08 -1.94
N GLY A 89 -5.32 6.92 -2.23
CA GLY A 89 -4.45 8.04 -2.61
C GLY A 89 -3.17 7.53 -3.24
N ALA A 90 -2.32 8.45 -3.67
CA ALA A 90 -1.07 8.11 -4.34
C ALA A 90 -0.21 7.16 -3.51
N ASP A 91 -0.15 7.34 -2.18
CA ASP A 91 0.68 6.50 -1.31
C ASP A 91 0.26 5.02 -1.31
N HIS A 92 -1.04 4.74 -1.37
CA HIS A 92 -1.54 3.36 -1.49
C HIS A 92 -1.07 2.72 -2.81
N VAL A 93 -1.17 3.43 -3.93
CA VAL A 93 -0.74 2.93 -5.24
C VAL A 93 0.78 2.80 -5.31
N MET A 94 1.51 3.76 -4.76
CA MET A 94 2.97 3.73 -4.66
C MET A 94 3.43 2.54 -3.83
N ALA A 95 2.79 2.26 -2.69
CA ALA A 95 3.06 1.08 -1.87
C ALA A 95 2.84 -0.22 -2.64
N SER A 96 1.70 -0.34 -3.33
CA SER A 96 1.35 -1.52 -4.13
C SER A 96 2.31 -1.75 -5.30
N ALA A 97 2.93 -0.69 -5.83
CA ALA A 97 3.92 -0.76 -6.89
C ALA A 97 5.38 -0.87 -6.37
N ALA A 98 5.60 -0.83 -5.05
CA ALA A 98 6.94 -0.85 -4.47
C ALA A 98 7.48 -2.29 -4.46
N ILE A 99 7.95 -2.74 -5.62
CA ILE A 99 8.59 -4.05 -5.81
C ILE A 99 9.83 -4.12 -4.89
N PRO A 100 9.91 -5.12 -4.00
CA PRO A 100 11.05 -5.29 -3.10
C PRO A 100 12.37 -5.30 -3.86
N ALA A 101 13.37 -4.62 -3.31
CA ALA A 101 14.70 -4.41 -3.91
C ALA A 101 14.75 -3.54 -5.18
N LEU A 102 13.65 -2.95 -5.66
CA LEU A 102 13.67 -1.96 -6.76
C LEU A 102 13.24 -0.57 -6.31
N PHE A 103 12.28 -0.47 -5.39
CA PHE A 103 11.74 0.79 -4.89
C PHE A 103 11.73 0.83 -3.36
N PRO A 104 11.86 2.02 -2.76
CA PRO A 104 11.74 2.17 -1.32
C PRO A 104 10.32 1.83 -0.84
N PRO A 105 10.17 1.30 0.38
CA PRO A 105 8.87 1.16 1.02
C PRO A 105 8.13 2.49 1.17
N VAL A 106 6.81 2.43 1.22
CA VAL A 106 5.94 3.61 1.34
C VAL A 106 5.20 3.56 2.67
N TRP A 107 5.23 4.68 3.42
CA TRP A 107 4.47 4.82 4.65
C TRP A 107 3.01 5.15 4.33
N ILE A 108 2.08 4.40 4.90
CA ILE A 108 0.65 4.70 4.87
C ILE A 108 0.24 5.05 6.30
N ALA A 109 -0.31 6.25 6.48
CA ALA A 109 -0.64 6.78 7.81
C ALA A 109 -2.10 6.54 8.22
N THR A 110 -2.97 6.16 7.28
CA THR A 110 -4.42 6.15 7.49
C THR A 110 -5.05 4.92 6.82
N PRO A 111 -5.93 4.18 7.50
CA PRO A 111 -6.40 4.41 8.87
C PRO A 111 -5.33 4.04 9.93
N ALA A 112 -5.43 4.65 11.11
CA ALA A 112 -4.35 4.65 12.11
C ALA A 112 -4.04 3.27 12.70
N ASP A 113 -5.02 2.37 12.73
CA ASP A 113 -4.91 1.00 13.20
C ASP A 113 -4.05 0.10 12.27
N VAL A 114 -3.81 0.54 11.04
CA VAL A 114 -2.92 -0.09 10.07
C VAL A 114 -1.88 0.88 9.53
N ALA A 115 -1.50 1.89 10.32
CA ALA A 115 -0.41 2.77 9.93
C ALA A 115 0.91 1.98 9.91
N GLY A 116 1.65 2.02 8.80
CA GLY A 116 2.79 1.13 8.60
C GLY A 116 3.59 1.40 7.33
N TRP A 117 4.69 0.66 7.18
CA TRP A 117 5.49 0.64 5.96
C TRP A 117 5.07 -0.52 5.07
N TYR A 118 4.80 -0.21 3.80
CA TYR A 118 4.22 -1.14 2.84
C TYR A 118 5.05 -1.27 1.57
N VAL A 119 4.94 -2.46 0.98
CA VAL A 119 5.52 -2.83 -0.32
C VAL A 119 4.46 -3.56 -1.16
N ASP A 120 4.88 -3.98 -2.35
CA ASP A 120 4.10 -4.72 -3.35
C ASP A 120 3.01 -5.65 -2.78
N GLY A 121 1.81 -5.60 -3.38
CA GLY A 121 0.69 -6.45 -3.03
C GLY A 121 0.80 -7.90 -3.54
N SER A 122 1.79 -8.21 -4.37
CA SER A 122 1.97 -9.54 -4.96
C SER A 122 2.66 -10.56 -4.04
N THR A 123 3.19 -10.14 -2.89
CA THR A 123 4.05 -11.02 -2.08
C THR A 123 3.33 -12.17 -1.39
N ARG A 124 2.02 -12.06 -1.09
CA ARG A 124 1.18 -13.17 -0.58
C ARG A 124 -0.30 -12.94 -0.90
N LEU A 125 -0.89 -13.83 -1.68
CA LEU A 125 -2.34 -14.02 -1.79
C LEU A 125 -2.64 -15.39 -1.16
N HIS A 126 -3.17 -15.40 0.06
CA HIS A 126 -3.56 -16.63 0.78
C HIS A 126 -4.95 -16.45 1.37
#